data_AF-A0A4Y2UFM7-F1
#
_entry.id   AF-A0A4Y2UFM7-F1
#
_cell.length_a   1.000
_cell.length_b   1.000
_cell.length_c   1.000
_cell.angle_alpha   90.00
_cell.angle_beta   90.00
_cell.angle_gamma   90.00
#
_symmetry.space_group_name_H-M   'P 1'
#
loop_
_entity.id
_entity.type
_entity.pdbx_description
1 polymer ?
#
loop_
_entity_poly.entity_id
_entity_poly.type
_entity_poly.pdbx_seq_one_letter_code
_entity_poly.pdbx_strand_id
1 'polypeptide(L)'
;MYFRTLAEEEKDSVIVLNYAPGPLVTDMLPQILRDALPEIKQQFHEAQMQNRLLTTEYTVQRLIGILDRGRFKSGDHVDVFDVNY
;
A
#
# COMPACT_ATOMS: atom_id res chain seq x y z
N MET A 1 -11.00 -5.25 5.76
CA MET A 1 -12.08 -6.01 6.43
C MET A 1 -11.92 -7.51 6.20
N TYR A 2 -11.93 -8.01 4.94
CA TYR A 2 -11.73 -9.43 4.65
C TYR A 2 -10.45 -10.04 5.25
N PHE A 3 -9.29 -9.41 5.05
CA PHE A 3 -8.02 -9.92 5.58
C PHE A 3 -7.86 -9.87 7.11
N ARG A 4 -8.67 -9.06 7.82
CA ARG A 4 -8.70 -9.13 9.28
C ARG A 4 -9.44 -10.39 9.75
N THR A 5 -10.54 -10.73 9.10
CA THR A 5 -11.28 -11.97 9.37
C THR A 5 -10.41 -13.19 9.13
N LEU A 6 -9.73 -13.27 7.98
CA LEU A 6 -8.82 -14.37 7.68
C LEU A 6 -7.71 -14.51 8.73
N ALA A 7 -7.15 -13.38 9.20
CA ALA A 7 -6.10 -13.40 10.21
C ALA A 7 -6.56 -13.98 11.56
N GLU A 8 -7.82 -13.73 11.95
CA GLU A 8 -8.40 -14.25 13.19
C GLU A 8 -8.85 -15.71 13.06
N GLU A 9 -9.39 -16.10 11.91
CA GLU A 9 -9.83 -17.48 11.64
C GLU A 9 -8.64 -18.44 11.51
N GLU A 10 -7.55 -18.02 10.86
CA GLU A 10 -6.37 -18.84 10.54
C GLU A 10 -5.11 -18.43 11.34
N LYS A 11 -5.29 -17.93 12.56
CA LYS A 11 -4.22 -17.33 13.39
C LYS A 11 -3.02 -18.24 13.70
N ASP A 12 -3.22 -19.56 13.65
CA ASP A 12 -2.19 -20.56 13.97
C ASP A 12 -1.46 -21.09 12.71
N SER A 13 -1.93 -20.75 11.51
CA SER A 13 -1.48 -21.33 10.23
C SER A 13 -1.04 -20.28 9.21
N VAL A 14 -1.57 -19.05 9.27
CA VAL A 14 -1.35 -18.01 8.27
C VAL A 14 -1.02 -16.65 8.90
N ILE A 15 0.00 -15.99 8.35
CA ILE A 15 0.31 -14.58 8.62
C ILE A 15 -0.28 -13.74 7.49
N VAL A 16 -1.12 -12.77 7.84
CA VAL A 16 -1.80 -11.91 6.88
C VAL A 16 -1.29 -10.47 7.03
N LEU A 17 -0.98 -9.81 5.91
CA LEU A 17 -0.62 -8.39 5.86
C LEU A 17 -1.42 -7.72 4.74
N ASN A 18 -2.01 -6.56 5.05
CA ASN A 18 -2.68 -5.72 4.05
C ASN A 18 -1.85 -4.45 3.78
N TYR A 19 -0.95 -4.52 2.81
CA TYR A 19 -0.02 -3.43 2.50
C TYR A 19 -0.61 -2.44 1.47
N ALA A 20 -0.64 -1.15 1.81
CA ALA A 20 -0.89 -0.07 0.88
C ALA A 20 0.43 0.45 0.28
N PRO A 21 0.67 0.27 -1.03
CA PRO A 21 1.96 0.57 -1.64
C PRO A 21 2.16 2.06 -2.00
N GLY A 22 1.17 2.92 -1.72
CA GLY A 22 1.16 4.33 -2.08
C GLY A 22 0.86 4.61 -3.55
N PRO A 23 0.96 5.88 -3.99
CA PRO A 23 0.68 6.30 -5.36
C PRO A 23 1.87 5.95 -6.28
N LEU A 24 1.72 4.94 -7.13
CA LEU A 24 2.81 4.41 -7.94
C LEU A 24 2.81 4.91 -9.39
N VAL A 25 4.01 5.05 -9.95
CA VAL A 25 4.22 5.24 -11.39
C VAL A 25 4.13 3.88 -12.09
N THR A 26 2.90 3.42 -12.34
CA THR A 26 2.59 2.20 -13.10
C THR A 26 1.59 2.50 -14.22
N ASP A 27 1.25 1.50 -15.03
CA ASP A 27 0.23 1.61 -16.08
C ASP A 27 -1.17 1.96 -15.54
N MET A 28 -1.40 1.78 -14.23
CA MET A 28 -2.64 2.19 -13.58
C MET A 28 -2.74 3.72 -13.43
N LEU A 29 -1.62 4.44 -13.27
CA LEU A 29 -1.63 5.90 -13.08
C LEU A 29 -2.34 6.63 -14.24
N PRO A 30 -2.01 6.38 -15.52
CA PRO A 30 -2.75 6.97 -16.64
C PRO A 30 -4.25 6.61 -16.64
N GLN A 31 -4.62 5.40 -16.19
CA GLN A 31 -6.02 4.99 -16.10
C GLN A 31 -6.76 5.81 -15.02
N ILE A 32 -6.14 6.00 -13.86
CA ILE A 32 -6.69 6.83 -12.79
C ILE A 32 -6.92 8.27 -13.27
N LEU A 33 -5.91 8.86 -13.92
CA LEU A 33 -5.99 10.24 -14.41
C LEU A 33 -7.05 10.43 -15.52
N ARG A 34 -7.42 9.36 -16.25
CA ARG A 34 -8.48 9.41 -17.27
C ARG A 34 -9.87 9.08 -16.72
N ASP A 35 -9.98 8.05 -15.90
CA ASP A 35 -11.25 7.34 -15.68
C ASP A 35 -11.78 7.43 -14.25
N ALA A 36 -10.93 7.79 -13.27
CA ALA A 36 -11.37 7.87 -11.88
C ALA A 36 -12.33 9.05 -11.61
N LEU A 37 -12.96 9.02 -10.42
CA LEU A 37 -13.75 10.14 -9.91
C LEU A 37 -12.88 11.40 -9.75
N PRO A 38 -13.46 12.61 -9.90
CA PRO A 38 -12.71 13.87 -9.85
C PRO A 38 -11.82 14.02 -8.62
N GLU A 39 -12.29 13.58 -7.45
CA GLU A 39 -11.56 13.69 -6.18
C GLU A 39 -10.30 12.82 -6.18
N ILE A 40 -10.39 11.62 -6.77
CA ILE A 40 -9.26 10.70 -6.90
C ILE A 40 -8.25 11.25 -7.91
N LYS A 41 -8.73 11.76 -9.05
CA LYS A 41 -7.86 12.42 -10.04
C LYS A 41 -7.09 13.57 -9.42
N GLN A 42 -7.77 14.41 -8.63
CA GLN A 42 -7.14 15.54 -7.95
C GLN A 42 -6.02 15.08 -7.00
N GLN A 43 -6.28 14.05 -6.18
CA GLN A 43 -5.26 13.49 -5.29
C GLN A 43 -4.01 13.01 -6.04
N PHE A 44 -4.18 12.33 -7.17
CA PHE A 44 -3.05 11.85 -7.99
C PHE A 44 -2.34 12.97 -8.73
N HIS A 45 -3.04 14.01 -9.17
CA HIS A 45 -2.42 15.23 -9.71
C HIS A 45 -1.59 15.96 -8.65
N GLU A 46 -2.11 16.12 -7.43
CA GLU A 46 -1.37 16.72 -6.31
C GLU A 46 -0.12 15.90 -5.96
N ALA A 47 -0.23 14.57 -5.92
CA ALA A 47 0.91 13.69 -5.72
C ALA A 47 1.98 13.86 -6.81
N GLN A 48 1.58 14.03 -8.07
CA GLN A 48 2.50 14.32 -9.17
C GLN A 48 3.19 15.69 -9.00
N MET A 49 2.43 16.74 -8.70
CA MET A 49 2.94 18.10 -8.50
C MET A 49 3.89 18.22 -7.30
N GLN A 50 3.65 17.45 -6.25
CA GLN A 50 4.47 17.41 -5.04
C GLN A 50 5.63 16.40 -5.12
N ASN A 51 5.84 15.76 -6.27
CA ASN A 51 6.84 14.71 -6.48
C ASN A 51 6.74 13.56 -5.45
N ARG A 52 5.51 13.18 -5.10
CA ARG A 52 5.17 12.10 -4.16
C ARG A 52 4.79 10.78 -4.84
N LEU A 53 4.84 10.72 -6.17
CA LEU A 53 4.69 9.46 -6.89
C LEU A 53 5.90 8.57 -6.61
N LEU A 54 5.64 7.30 -6.32
CA LEU A 54 6.64 6.32 -5.93
C LEU A 54 6.98 5.39 -7.10
N THR A 55 8.22 4.90 -7.13
CA THR A 55 8.61 3.82 -8.04
C THR A 55 8.22 2.47 -7.46
N THR A 56 8.10 1.46 -8.34
CA THR A 56 7.88 0.08 -7.95
C THR A 56 9.02 -0.46 -7.10
N GLU A 57 10.26 -0.08 -7.40
CA GLU A 57 11.44 -0.50 -6.64
C GLU A 57 11.37 0.01 -5.20
N TYR A 58 11.01 1.28 -5.01
CA TYR A 58 10.92 1.88 -3.68
C TYR A 58 9.86 1.18 -2.81
N THR A 59 8.63 1.03 -3.33
CA THR A 59 7.54 0.42 -2.56
C THR A 59 7.82 -1.06 -2.25
N VAL A 60 8.42 -1.81 -3.18
CA VAL A 60 8.79 -3.21 -2.95
C VAL A 60 9.91 -3.33 -1.92
N GLN A 61 10.94 -2.48 -1.97
CA GLN A 61 11.98 -2.45 -0.94
C GLN A 61 11.41 -2.14 0.44
N ARG A 62 10.44 -1.21 0.53
CA ARG A 62 9.74 -0.92 1.78
C ARG A 62 8.96 -2.13 2.28
N LEU A 63 8.19 -2.81 1.42
CA LEU A 63 7.46 -4.03 1.77
C LEU A 63 8.38 -5.13 2.28
N ILE A 64 9.49 -5.41 1.58
CA ILE A 64 10.49 -6.41 2.01
C ILE A 64 11.03 -6.04 3.40
N GLY A 65 11.37 -4.77 3.63
CA GLY A 65 11.83 -4.31 4.95
C GLY A 65 10.78 -4.50 6.06
N ILE A 66 9.50 -4.29 5.78
CA ILE A 66 8.40 -4.53 6.73
C ILE A 66 8.28 -6.02 7.06
N LEU A 67 8.37 -6.88 6.03
CA LEU A 67 8.33 -8.34 6.20
C LEU A 67 9.51 -8.85 7.01
N ASP A 68 10.74 -8.39 6.71
CA ASP A 68 11.96 -8.78 7.41
C ASP A 68 11.94 -8.36 8.89
N ARG A 69 11.39 -7.17 9.21
CA ARG A 69 11.30 -6.71 10.60
C ARG A 69 10.20 -7.41 11.39
N GLY A 70 9.14 -7.88 10.74
CA GLY A 70 8.07 -8.67 11.36
C GLY A 70 7.36 -7.98 12.53
N ARG A 71 7.29 -6.63 12.53
CA ARG A 71 6.70 -5.84 13.63
C ARG A 71 5.18 -5.66 13.55
N PHE A 72 4.59 -6.01 12.41
CA PHE A 72 3.15 -5.98 12.21
C PHE A 72 2.48 -7.18 12.88
N LYS A 73 1.23 -7.02 13.28
CA LYS A 73 0.36 -8.12 13.71
C LYS A 73 -0.36 -8.69 12.49
N SER A 74 -0.65 -9.99 12.52
CA SER A 74 -1.45 -10.62 11.47
C SER A 74 -2.80 -9.88 11.33
N GLY A 75 -3.14 -9.49 10.10
CA GLY A 75 -4.33 -8.70 9.78
C GLY A 75 -4.14 -7.18 9.78
N ASP A 76 -2.95 -6.69 10.13
CA ASP A 76 -2.65 -5.26 10.10
C ASP A 76 -2.75 -4.67 8.69
N HIS A 77 -3.15 -3.41 8.66
CA HIS A 77 -3.04 -2.57 7.49
C HIS A 77 -1.85 -1.64 7.67
N VAL A 78 -0.91 -1.68 6.72
CA VAL A 78 0.33 -0.89 6.77
C VAL A 78 0.48 -0.12 5.47
N ASP A 79 0.69 1.18 5.56
CA ASP A 79 0.98 2.04 4.42
C ASP A 79 2.49 2.18 4.21
N VAL A 80 2.93 2.37 2.96
CA VAL A 80 4.33 2.59 2.61
C VAL A 80 4.99 3.73 3.40
N PHE A 81 4.21 4.73 3.80
CA PHE A 81 4.65 5.89 4.57
C PHE A 81 4.64 5.66 6.10
N ASP A 82 4.14 4.53 6.58
CA ASP A 82 4.20 4.21 8.01
C ASP A 82 5.66 3.96 8.44
N VAL A 83 6.12 4.74 9.42
CA VAL A 83 7.52 4.73 9.87
C VAL A 83 7.84 3.68 10.93
N ASN A 84 6.82 3.06 11.53
CA ASN A 84 6.97 2.16 12.67
C ASN A 84 7.11 0.67 12.30
N TYR A 85 7.09 0.35 10.99
CA TYR A 85 7.20 -1.01 10.46
C TYR A 85 8.45 -1.18 9.61
#